data_AF-A0A955II02-F1
#
_entry.id   AF-A0A955II02-F1
#
_cell.length_a   1.000
_cell.length_b   1.000
_cell.length_c   1.000
_cell.angle_alpha   90.00
_cell.angle_beta   90.00
_cell.angle_gamma   90.00
#
_symmetry.space_group_name_H-M   'P 1'
#
loop_
_entity.id
_entity.type
_entity.pdbx_description
1 polymer ?
#
loop_
_entity_poly.entity_id
_entity_poly.type
_entity_poly.pdbx_seq_one_letter_code
_entity_poly.pdbx_strand_id
1 'polypeptide(L)'
;MPEMIDEAGHIESTTLGIYRTASTVKGGRRFSFGALVVCGDRNGRLGFGYGKSNEVPQAIEKAQKYAKRDLIGVSRTGGTIPHEVEGRFASTKVRLIPAAPGTGVVAGGTVRAMMETVGVTDCLTKCYGSTTKLNVVKAVFDALSQIQTPAQVAELRGVEIATTEIDAKIERGKRFAPATRTGEKMRAPVNTIGQERRGGRGGGGRRRRGPGGGGGGDDSGSGQNQGGAPGGQSAESSSTS
;
A
#
# COMPACT_ATOMS: atom_id res chain seq x y z
N MET A 1 -24.26 -15.45 -34.18
CA MET A 1 -23.60 -14.14 -34.02
C MET A 1 -23.99 -13.57 -32.66
N PRO A 2 -23.20 -13.77 -31.59
CA PRO A 2 -23.21 -12.89 -30.45
C PRO A 2 -22.25 -11.71 -30.70
N GLU A 3 -22.72 -10.56 -30.29
CA GLU A 3 -22.34 -9.23 -30.72
C GLU A 3 -21.02 -8.73 -30.11
N MET A 4 -20.16 -8.23 -31.01
CA MET A 4 -19.49 -6.93 -30.95
C MET A 4 -18.65 -6.58 -29.70
N ILE A 5 -17.34 -6.68 -29.90
CA ILE A 5 -16.30 -5.68 -29.55
C ILE A 5 -16.60 -4.84 -28.30
N ASP A 6 -16.11 -5.29 -27.15
CA ASP A 6 -15.62 -4.42 -26.09
C ASP A 6 -14.10 -4.63 -25.94
N GLU A 7 -13.36 -4.45 -27.05
CA GLU A 7 -11.90 -4.23 -27.04
C GLU A 7 -11.56 -2.74 -26.79
N ALA A 8 -12.36 -2.02 -26.01
CA ALA A 8 -12.16 -0.60 -25.74
C ALA A 8 -11.30 -0.38 -24.48
N GLY A 9 -10.02 -0.75 -24.56
CA GLY A 9 -8.98 -0.41 -23.59
C GLY A 9 -8.75 -1.47 -22.51
N HIS A 10 -7.49 -1.89 -22.34
CA HIS A 10 -7.07 -2.78 -21.25
C HIS A 10 -7.28 -2.11 -19.88
N ILE A 11 -8.50 -2.24 -19.32
CA ILE A 11 -8.80 -1.79 -17.96
C ILE A 11 -8.43 -2.92 -17.00
N GLU A 12 -7.33 -2.73 -16.28
CA GLU A 12 -6.91 -3.58 -15.17
C GLU A 12 -7.78 -3.30 -13.94
N SER A 13 -8.01 -4.34 -13.12
CA SER A 13 -8.75 -4.20 -11.88
C SER A 13 -7.99 -4.83 -10.71
N THR A 14 -7.86 -4.07 -9.63
CA THR A 14 -7.15 -4.49 -8.42
C THR A 14 -8.11 -4.46 -7.23
N THR A 15 -8.23 -5.58 -6.54
CA THR A 15 -9.06 -5.66 -5.32
C THR A 15 -8.28 -5.16 -4.12
N LEU A 16 -8.77 -4.12 -3.47
CA LEU A 16 -8.09 -3.51 -2.32
C LEU A 16 -8.44 -4.22 -1.01
N GLY A 17 -9.67 -4.68 -0.86
CA GLY A 17 -10.13 -5.28 0.38
C GLY A 17 -11.51 -5.93 0.27
N ILE A 18 -11.67 -7.02 1.02
CA ILE A 18 -12.91 -7.77 1.17
C ILE A 18 -13.34 -7.66 2.63
N TYR A 19 -14.60 -7.34 2.85
CA TYR A 19 -15.20 -7.12 4.17
C TYR A 19 -16.29 -8.15 4.40
N ARG A 20 -16.20 -8.93 5.47
CA ARG A 20 -17.32 -9.77 5.93
C ARG A 20 -18.15 -8.98 6.94
N THR A 21 -19.40 -8.71 6.60
CA THR A 21 -20.39 -8.08 7.48
C THR A 21 -21.43 -9.11 7.90
N ALA A 22 -22.09 -8.92 9.04
CA ALA A 22 -23.10 -9.84 9.54
C ALA A 22 -24.28 -9.08 10.16
N SER A 23 -25.50 -9.47 9.81
CA SER A 23 -26.73 -9.02 10.48
C SER A 23 -27.25 -10.12 11.39
N THR A 24 -27.55 -9.79 12.65
CA THR A 24 -28.11 -10.73 13.62
C THR A 24 -29.61 -10.90 13.38
N VAL A 25 -30.09 -12.14 13.40
CA VAL A 25 -31.49 -12.55 13.24
C VAL A 25 -31.87 -13.53 14.34
N LYS A 26 -33.18 -13.81 14.50
CA LYS A 26 -33.70 -14.71 15.57
C LYS A 26 -33.02 -16.09 15.61
N GLY A 27 -32.57 -16.60 14.46
CA GLY A 27 -31.91 -17.91 14.33
C GLY A 27 -30.38 -17.88 14.16
N GLY A 28 -29.72 -16.73 14.33
CA GLY A 28 -28.25 -16.65 14.22
C GLY A 28 -27.76 -15.39 13.51
N ARG A 29 -26.74 -15.54 12.65
CA ARG A 29 -26.13 -14.42 11.91
C ARG A 29 -26.18 -14.68 10.41
N ARG A 30 -26.74 -13.74 9.66
CA ARG A 30 -26.68 -13.74 8.19
C ARG A 30 -25.43 -12.98 7.75
N PHE A 31 -24.54 -13.65 7.04
CA PHE A 31 -23.32 -13.04 6.51
C PHE A 31 -23.55 -12.39 5.14
N SER A 32 -22.80 -11.32 4.88
CA SER A 32 -22.69 -10.70 3.56
C SER A 32 -21.28 -10.19 3.36
N PHE A 33 -20.80 -10.25 2.12
CA PHE A 33 -19.46 -9.82 1.75
C PHE A 33 -19.54 -8.52 0.96
N GLY A 34 -18.72 -7.55 1.36
CA GLY A 34 -18.43 -6.35 0.59
C GLY A 34 -17.05 -6.45 -0.04
N ALA A 35 -16.86 -5.88 -1.22
CA ALA A 35 -15.58 -5.78 -1.89
C ALA A 35 -15.35 -4.32 -2.33
N LEU A 36 -14.12 -3.83 -2.13
CA LEU A 36 -13.64 -2.56 -2.65
C LEU A 36 -12.61 -2.83 -3.73
N VAL A 37 -12.90 -2.38 -4.95
CA VAL A 37 -12.09 -2.60 -6.14
C VAL A 37 -11.75 -1.25 -6.77
N VAL A 38 -10.55 -1.16 -7.33
CA VAL A 38 -10.10 -0.04 -8.15
C VAL A 38 -9.82 -0.56 -9.56
N CYS A 39 -10.19 0.22 -10.56
CA CYS A 39 -9.99 -0.08 -11.97
C CYS A 39 -9.27 1.07 -12.67
N GLY A 40 -8.49 0.78 -13.70
CA GLY A 40 -7.80 1.80 -14.49
C GLY A 40 -7.04 1.19 -15.66
N ASP A 41 -6.63 2.03 -16.59
CA ASP A 41 -6.01 1.62 -17.86
C ASP A 41 -4.49 1.78 -17.87
N ARG A 42 -3.87 2.08 -16.71
CA ARG A 42 -2.47 2.50 -16.57
C ARG A 42 -2.11 3.73 -17.42
N ASN A 43 -3.10 4.33 -18.07
CA ASN A 43 -2.95 5.44 -18.99
C ASN A 43 -3.53 6.75 -18.43
N GLY A 44 -3.66 6.86 -17.12
CA GLY A 44 -4.18 8.04 -16.46
C GLY A 44 -5.70 8.02 -16.28
N ARG A 45 -6.38 6.88 -16.43
CA ARG A 45 -7.78 6.72 -15.97
C ARG A 45 -7.84 5.87 -14.71
N LEU A 46 -8.70 6.29 -13.78
CA LEU A 46 -8.89 5.60 -12.51
C LEU A 46 -10.36 5.65 -12.10
N GLY A 47 -10.87 4.54 -11.57
CA GLY A 47 -12.20 4.45 -10.99
C GLY A 47 -12.18 3.52 -9.78
N PHE A 48 -13.14 3.66 -8.89
CA PHE A 48 -13.31 2.76 -7.76
C PHE A 48 -14.75 2.33 -7.61
N GLY A 49 -14.96 1.18 -6.99
CA GLY A 49 -16.29 0.62 -6.81
C GLY A 49 -16.38 -0.17 -5.53
N TYR A 50 -17.53 -0.06 -4.86
CA TYR A 50 -17.87 -0.85 -3.69
C TYR A 50 -19.08 -1.72 -4.01
N GLY A 51 -18.90 -3.04 -3.98
CA GLY A 51 -19.94 -4.03 -4.24
C GLY A 51 -20.26 -4.84 -3.00
N LYS A 52 -21.53 -5.22 -2.80
CA LYS A 52 -21.96 -6.11 -1.72
C LYS A 52 -22.82 -7.25 -2.27
N SER A 53 -22.54 -8.47 -1.82
CA SER A 53 -23.34 -9.66 -2.14
C SER A 53 -23.28 -10.69 -1.02
N ASN A 54 -24.00 -11.81 -1.17
CA ASN A 54 -23.94 -12.94 -0.23
C ASN A 54 -22.68 -13.79 -0.42
N GLU A 55 -22.03 -13.67 -1.59
CA GLU A 55 -20.82 -14.39 -1.97
C GLU A 55 -19.71 -13.40 -2.37
N VAL A 56 -18.45 -13.80 -2.18
CA VAL A 56 -17.28 -12.96 -2.48
C VAL A 56 -17.12 -12.68 -3.98
N PRO A 57 -17.18 -13.67 -4.90
CA PRO A 57 -16.96 -13.41 -6.33
C PRO A 57 -18.00 -12.44 -6.90
N GLN A 58 -19.28 -12.63 -6.54
CA GLN A 58 -20.36 -11.73 -6.94
C GLN A 58 -20.19 -10.30 -6.41
N ALA A 59 -19.64 -10.13 -5.20
CA ALA A 59 -19.37 -8.81 -4.64
C ALA A 59 -18.26 -8.09 -5.42
N ILE A 60 -17.21 -8.82 -5.83
CA ILE A 60 -16.12 -8.29 -6.65
C ILE A 60 -16.62 -7.89 -8.03
N GLU A 61 -17.42 -8.73 -8.69
CA GLU A 61 -17.97 -8.43 -10.02
C GLU A 61 -18.85 -7.17 -9.99
N LYS A 62 -19.70 -7.02 -8.97
CA LYS A 62 -20.49 -5.79 -8.75
C LYS A 62 -19.59 -4.57 -8.55
N ALA A 63 -18.54 -4.71 -7.73
CA ALA A 63 -17.58 -3.63 -7.50
C ALA A 63 -16.85 -3.21 -8.78
N GLN A 64 -16.41 -4.18 -9.60
CA GLN A 64 -15.78 -3.92 -10.90
C GLN A 64 -16.71 -3.19 -11.86
N LYS A 65 -17.97 -3.63 -11.96
CA LYS A 65 -19.01 -2.95 -12.76
C LYS A 65 -19.20 -1.50 -12.32
N TYR A 66 -19.22 -1.24 -11.02
CA TYR A 66 -19.33 0.13 -10.50
C TYR A 66 -18.09 0.97 -10.82
N ALA A 67 -16.89 0.44 -10.61
CA ALA A 67 -15.64 1.14 -10.89
C ALA A 67 -15.47 1.50 -12.38
N LYS A 68 -15.94 0.64 -13.29
CA LYS A 68 -15.87 0.90 -14.75
C LYS A 68 -16.80 2.03 -15.21
N ARG A 69 -17.89 2.29 -14.48
CA ARG A 69 -18.85 3.36 -14.83
C ARG A 69 -18.35 4.75 -14.44
N ASP A 70 -17.51 4.84 -13.41
CA ASP A 70 -17.04 6.10 -12.82
C ASP A 70 -15.51 6.19 -12.94
N LEU A 71 -15.03 6.31 -14.18
CA LEU A 71 -13.62 6.53 -14.48
C LEU A 71 -13.34 8.02 -14.59
N ILE A 72 -12.42 8.52 -13.76
CA ILE A 72 -11.90 9.88 -13.84
C ILE A 72 -10.58 9.90 -14.61
N GLY A 73 -10.33 11.02 -15.31
CA GLY A 73 -9.02 11.31 -15.90
C GLY A 73 -8.11 11.96 -14.87
N VAL A 74 -6.88 11.46 -14.76
CA VAL A 74 -5.85 11.94 -13.85
C VAL A 74 -4.74 12.59 -14.66
N SER A 75 -4.53 13.88 -14.42
CA SER A 75 -3.44 14.67 -14.99
C SER A 75 -2.10 14.22 -14.41
N ARG A 76 -1.13 13.90 -15.29
CA ARG A 76 0.24 13.52 -14.90
C ARG A 76 1.25 14.07 -15.90
N THR A 77 2.49 14.25 -15.44
CA THR A 77 3.60 14.71 -16.27
C THR A 77 4.66 13.62 -16.32
N GLY A 78 4.79 12.95 -17.46
CA GLY A 78 5.62 11.76 -17.59
C GLY A 78 5.16 10.63 -16.67
N GLY A 79 6.05 10.16 -15.79
CA GLY A 79 5.79 9.09 -14.82
C GLY A 79 5.36 9.57 -13.42
N THR A 80 5.24 10.88 -13.20
CA THR A 80 4.97 11.46 -11.87
C THR A 80 3.84 12.50 -11.89
N ILE A 81 3.52 13.03 -10.71
CA ILE A 81 2.49 14.04 -10.50
C ILE A 81 3.06 15.45 -10.79
N PRO A 82 2.29 16.41 -11.34
CA PRO A 82 2.77 17.74 -11.70
C PRO A 82 3.14 18.66 -10.52
N HIS A 83 2.53 18.49 -9.34
CA HIS A 83 2.81 19.26 -8.13
C HIS A 83 2.38 18.51 -6.87
N GLU A 84 2.82 18.99 -5.72
CA GLU A 84 2.44 18.40 -4.44
C GLU A 84 0.98 18.73 -4.09
N VAL A 85 0.21 17.73 -3.68
CA VAL A 85 -1.21 17.89 -3.30
C VAL A 85 -1.53 17.16 -2.01
N GLU A 86 -2.45 17.72 -1.22
CA GLU A 86 -3.04 17.06 -0.05
C GLU A 86 -4.54 16.88 -0.29
N GLY A 87 -4.99 15.64 -0.38
CA GLY A 87 -6.42 15.30 -0.45
C GLY A 87 -6.96 14.92 0.92
N ARG A 88 -8.23 15.24 1.16
CA ARG A 88 -8.89 14.97 2.44
C ARG A 88 -10.25 14.33 2.23
N PHE A 89 -10.50 13.27 2.99
CA PHE A 89 -11.84 12.72 3.13
C PHE A 89 -12.09 12.30 4.58
N ALA A 90 -13.12 12.88 5.20
CA ALA A 90 -13.42 12.72 6.63
C ALA A 90 -12.18 13.01 7.52
N SER A 91 -11.74 12.03 8.32
CA SER A 91 -10.56 12.11 9.18
C SER A 91 -9.28 11.56 8.53
N THR A 92 -9.33 11.24 7.23
CA THR A 92 -8.17 10.77 6.46
C THR A 92 -7.63 11.90 5.60
N LYS A 93 -6.31 12.10 5.66
CA LYS A 93 -5.57 13.02 4.78
C LYS A 93 -4.49 12.24 4.04
N VAL A 94 -4.33 12.47 2.74
CA VAL A 94 -3.29 11.84 1.93
C VAL A 94 -2.50 12.91 1.21
N ARG A 95 -1.21 12.97 1.51
CA ARG A 95 -0.27 13.87 0.85
C ARG A 95 0.46 13.11 -0.25
N LEU A 96 0.40 13.65 -1.47
CA LEU A 96 1.08 13.14 -2.65
C LEU A 96 2.19 14.10 -3.04
N ILE A 97 3.41 13.60 -3.09
CA ILE A 97 4.61 14.37 -3.39
C ILE A 97 5.21 13.81 -4.68
N PRO A 98 5.48 14.66 -5.69
CA PRO A 98 6.12 14.23 -6.93
C PRO A 98 7.56 13.79 -6.67
N ALA A 99 7.99 12.77 -7.41
CA ALA A 99 9.29 12.13 -7.23
C ALA A 99 10.10 12.17 -8.52
N ALA A 100 11.43 12.08 -8.38
CA ALA A 100 12.31 11.94 -9.53
C ALA A 100 12.11 10.55 -10.18
N PRO A 101 12.29 10.44 -11.51
CA PRO A 101 12.18 9.16 -12.20
C PRO A 101 13.15 8.12 -11.64
N GLY A 102 12.66 6.90 -11.43
CA GLY A 102 13.42 5.80 -10.84
C GLY A 102 13.29 5.66 -9.32
N THR A 103 12.49 6.52 -8.67
CA THR A 103 12.18 6.41 -7.24
C THR A 103 11.17 5.29 -6.96
N GLY A 104 10.27 5.03 -7.90
CA GLY A 104 9.15 4.12 -7.70
C GLY A 104 8.02 4.72 -6.86
N VAL A 105 6.98 3.93 -6.65
CA VAL A 105 5.82 4.31 -5.82
C VAL A 105 6.09 3.93 -4.36
N VAL A 106 6.44 4.93 -3.53
CA VAL A 106 6.58 4.76 -2.08
C VAL A 106 5.25 5.15 -1.42
N ALA A 107 4.42 4.14 -1.20
CA ALA A 107 3.06 4.34 -0.71
C ALA A 107 2.57 3.17 0.16
N GLY A 108 1.56 3.44 0.99
CA GLY A 108 0.81 2.39 1.68
C GLY A 108 0.02 1.54 0.67
N GLY A 109 -0.26 0.28 0.99
CA GLY A 109 -0.78 -0.69 0.02
C GLY A 109 -2.02 -0.25 -0.77
N THR A 110 -2.94 0.49 -0.15
CA THR A 110 -4.11 1.05 -0.85
C THR A 110 -3.74 2.12 -1.87
N VAL A 111 -2.93 3.11 -1.47
CA VAL A 111 -2.51 4.19 -2.34
C VAL A 111 -1.59 3.66 -3.45
N ARG A 112 -0.73 2.69 -3.12
CA ARG A 112 0.15 2.02 -4.08
C ARG A 112 -0.64 1.36 -5.21
N ALA A 113 -1.62 0.54 -4.87
CA ALA A 113 -2.47 -0.12 -5.85
C ALA A 113 -3.20 0.89 -6.76
N MET A 114 -3.62 2.04 -6.21
CA MET A 114 -4.23 3.10 -7.03
C MET A 114 -3.23 3.74 -7.98
N MET A 115 -2.05 4.14 -7.49
CA MET A 115 -1.01 4.78 -8.32
C MET A 115 -0.52 3.86 -9.44
N GLU A 116 -0.33 2.58 -9.16
CA GLU A 116 0.02 1.56 -10.17
C GLU A 116 -1.11 1.40 -11.21
N THR A 117 -2.37 1.41 -10.78
CA THR A 117 -3.54 1.29 -11.67
C THR A 117 -3.74 2.53 -12.56
N VAL A 118 -3.43 3.73 -12.04
CA VAL A 118 -3.36 4.98 -12.83
C VAL A 118 -2.20 4.93 -13.83
N GLY A 119 -1.11 4.26 -13.46
CA GLY A 119 0.16 4.25 -14.18
C GLY A 119 1.13 5.34 -13.76
N VAL A 120 1.05 5.82 -12.53
CA VAL A 120 2.09 6.66 -11.92
C VAL A 120 3.23 5.75 -11.48
N THR A 121 4.43 5.97 -12.00
CA THR A 121 5.61 5.16 -11.67
C THR A 121 6.34 5.69 -10.46
N ASP A 122 6.38 7.02 -10.28
CA ASP A 122 7.21 7.68 -9.30
C ASP A 122 6.37 8.64 -8.45
N CYS A 123 6.16 8.29 -7.18
CA CYS A 123 5.42 9.13 -6.25
C CYS A 123 5.77 8.78 -4.81
N LEU A 124 5.97 9.79 -3.98
CA LEU A 124 6.12 9.65 -2.54
C LEU A 124 4.79 10.03 -1.89
N THR A 125 4.28 9.19 -1.00
CA THR A 125 2.98 9.45 -0.37
C THR A 125 3.01 9.17 1.12
N LYS A 126 2.20 9.93 1.85
CA LYS A 126 1.93 9.65 3.26
C LYS A 126 0.46 9.82 3.57
N CYS A 127 -0.13 8.82 4.22
CA CYS A 127 -1.45 8.90 4.80
C CYS A 127 -1.36 9.35 6.26
N TYR A 128 -2.20 10.29 6.64
CA TYR A 128 -2.38 10.79 8.01
C TYR A 128 -3.81 10.55 8.48
N GLY A 129 -3.98 10.34 9.79
CA GLY A 129 -5.30 10.12 10.41
C GLY A 129 -5.80 8.69 10.22
N SER A 130 -7.08 8.53 9.85
CA SER A 130 -7.70 7.21 9.69
C SER A 130 -7.16 6.45 8.48
N THR A 131 -6.85 5.17 8.67
CA THR A 131 -6.26 4.27 7.66
C THR A 131 -7.30 3.32 7.02
N THR A 132 -8.60 3.58 7.21
CA THR A 132 -9.65 2.79 6.56
C THR A 132 -9.56 2.92 5.04
N LYS A 133 -9.44 1.79 4.33
CA LYS A 133 -9.19 1.75 2.87
C LYS A 133 -10.20 2.58 2.07
N LEU A 134 -11.49 2.53 2.43
CA LEU A 134 -12.53 3.29 1.73
C LEU A 134 -12.30 4.81 1.82
N ASN A 135 -11.91 5.31 3.01
CA ASN A 135 -11.65 6.73 3.22
C ASN A 135 -10.34 7.15 2.55
N VAL A 136 -9.31 6.30 2.60
CA VAL A 136 -8.04 6.52 1.90
C VAL A 136 -8.28 6.63 0.40
N VAL A 137 -9.05 5.73 -0.20
CA VAL A 137 -9.40 5.80 -1.64
C VAL A 137 -10.05 7.14 -1.95
N LYS A 138 -11.09 7.53 -1.21
CA LYS A 138 -11.79 8.80 -1.44
C LYS A 138 -10.88 10.02 -1.26
N ALA A 139 -10.00 10.02 -0.27
CA ALA A 139 -9.02 11.08 -0.06
C ALA A 139 -8.00 11.16 -1.21
N VAL A 140 -7.60 10.02 -1.79
CA VAL A 140 -6.75 10.02 -2.99
C VAL A 140 -7.49 10.55 -4.21
N PHE A 141 -8.76 10.18 -4.40
CA PHE A 141 -9.58 10.75 -5.50
C PHE A 141 -9.70 12.27 -5.38
N ASP A 142 -9.88 12.78 -4.17
CA ASP A 142 -9.88 14.22 -3.88
C ASP A 142 -8.51 14.87 -4.13
N ALA A 143 -7.40 14.20 -3.80
CA ALA A 143 -6.07 14.69 -4.12
C ALA A 143 -5.84 14.74 -5.64
N LEU A 144 -6.27 13.70 -6.37
CA LEU A 144 -6.04 13.58 -7.81
C LEU A 144 -6.89 14.56 -8.63
N SER A 145 -8.09 14.91 -8.17
CA SER A 145 -8.96 15.88 -8.83
C SER A 145 -8.44 17.31 -8.73
N GLN A 146 -7.63 17.63 -7.70
CA GLN A 146 -7.00 18.93 -7.52
C GLN A 146 -5.77 19.13 -8.42
N ILE A 147 -5.23 18.05 -8.99
CA ILE A 147 -4.04 18.12 -9.83
C ILE A 147 -4.37 18.82 -11.15
N GLN A 148 -3.54 19.81 -11.48
CA GLN A 148 -3.56 20.54 -12.74
C GLN A 148 -2.19 20.48 -13.39
N THR A 149 -2.16 20.34 -14.71
CA THR A 149 -0.92 20.42 -15.48
C THR A 149 -0.49 21.88 -15.64
N PRO A 150 0.81 22.16 -15.82
CA PRO A 150 1.28 23.51 -16.11
C PRO A 150 0.60 24.10 -17.36
N ALA A 151 0.33 23.27 -18.39
CA ALA A 151 -0.40 23.70 -19.58
C ALA A 151 -1.83 24.19 -19.25
N GLN A 152 -2.57 23.45 -18.40
CA GLN A 152 -3.92 23.86 -17.96
C GLN A 152 -3.88 25.17 -17.16
N VAL A 153 -2.88 25.34 -16.29
CA VAL A 153 -2.73 26.57 -15.50
C VAL A 153 -2.34 27.77 -16.38
N ALA A 154 -1.50 27.55 -17.40
CA ALA A 154 -1.10 28.59 -18.36
C ALA A 154 -2.31 29.11 -19.14
N GLU A 155 -3.14 28.20 -19.64
CA GLU A 155 -4.36 28.52 -20.37
C GLU A 155 -5.36 29.28 -19.50
N LEU A 156 -5.59 28.82 -18.26
CA LEU A 156 -6.49 29.47 -17.31
C LEU A 156 -6.05 30.89 -16.94
N ARG A 157 -4.74 31.15 -16.91
CA ARG A 157 -4.16 32.44 -16.51
C ARG A 157 -3.77 33.35 -17.68
N GLY A 158 -3.77 32.83 -18.92
CA GLY A 158 -3.36 33.58 -20.12
C GLY A 158 -1.88 33.99 -20.12
N VAL A 159 -1.00 33.24 -19.45
CA VAL A 159 0.43 33.54 -19.36
C VAL A 159 1.28 32.38 -19.86
N GLU A 160 2.39 32.68 -20.52
CA GLU A 160 3.39 31.68 -20.87
C GLU A 160 4.17 31.27 -19.61
N ILE A 161 4.13 29.98 -19.28
CA ILE A 161 4.80 29.42 -18.10
C ILE A 161 6.18 28.89 -18.52
N ALA A 162 7.22 29.34 -17.81
CA ALA A 162 8.57 28.79 -17.95
C ALA A 162 8.70 27.38 -17.36
N THR A 163 9.79 26.67 -17.65
CA THR A 163 10.06 25.31 -17.16
C THR A 163 9.81 25.18 -15.65
N THR A 164 8.92 24.26 -15.25
CA THR A 164 8.58 24.04 -13.85
C THR A 164 9.76 23.41 -13.10
N GLU A 165 9.88 23.66 -11.79
CA GLU A 165 10.87 22.99 -10.94
C GLU A 165 10.77 21.44 -11.01
N ILE A 166 9.58 20.92 -11.26
CA ILE A 166 9.31 19.48 -11.36
C ILE A 166 9.78 18.93 -12.71
N ASP A 167 9.62 19.68 -13.79
CA ASP A 167 10.21 19.32 -15.09
C ASP A 167 11.74 19.28 -15.00
N ALA A 168 12.34 20.25 -14.29
CA ALA A 168 13.77 20.25 -14.02
C ALA A 168 14.22 19.06 -13.13
N LYS A 169 13.40 18.63 -12.16
CA LYS A 169 13.65 17.42 -11.35
C LYS A 169 13.54 16.15 -12.19
N ILE A 170 12.58 16.08 -13.11
CA ILE A 170 12.43 14.96 -14.05
C ILE A 170 13.67 14.86 -14.94
N GLU A 171 14.10 15.96 -15.55
CA GLU A 171 15.28 15.98 -16.42
C GLU A 171 16.57 15.64 -15.66
N ARG A 172 16.72 16.13 -14.42
CA ARG A 172 17.84 15.78 -13.56
C ARG A 172 17.82 14.29 -13.21
N GLY A 173 16.67 13.75 -12.84
CA GLY A 173 16.50 12.35 -12.47
C GLY A 173 16.76 11.39 -13.63
N LYS A 174 16.34 11.75 -14.86
CA LYS A 174 16.61 10.96 -16.08
C LYS A 174 18.10 10.68 -16.29
N ARG A 175 18.99 11.58 -15.84
CA ARG A 175 20.46 11.38 -15.93
C ARG A 175 20.99 10.28 -15.01
N PHE A 176 20.27 10.00 -13.92
CA PHE A 176 20.65 8.98 -12.93
C PHE A 176 19.80 7.71 -13.03
N ALA A 177 18.72 7.73 -13.81
CA ALA A 177 17.89 6.56 -14.05
C ALA A 177 18.71 5.51 -14.83
N PRO A 178 18.71 4.23 -14.40
CA PRO A 178 19.38 3.18 -15.16
C PRO A 178 18.69 3.09 -16.51
N ALA A 179 19.41 3.38 -17.59
CA ALA A 179 18.92 3.13 -18.93
C ALA A 179 18.69 1.62 -19.07
N THR A 180 17.46 1.16 -18.88
CA THR A 180 17.07 -0.18 -19.29
C THR A 180 17.31 -0.27 -20.78
N ARG A 181 18.38 -0.97 -21.18
CA ARG A 181 18.60 -1.35 -22.56
C ARG A 181 17.41 -2.21 -22.96
N THR A 182 16.58 -1.68 -23.84
CA THR A 182 15.43 -2.37 -24.42
C THR A 182 15.87 -3.74 -24.94
N GLY A 183 15.48 -4.83 -24.28
CA GLY A 183 15.67 -6.20 -24.77
C GLY A 183 16.08 -7.26 -23.74
N GLU A 184 16.67 -6.91 -22.60
CA GLU A 184 17.15 -7.93 -21.65
C GLU A 184 16.20 -8.06 -20.46
N LYS A 185 15.38 -9.12 -20.46
CA LYS A 185 14.59 -9.49 -19.27
C LYS A 185 15.56 -9.72 -18.11
N MET A 186 15.47 -8.86 -17.09
CA MET A 186 16.22 -8.99 -15.84
C MET A 186 15.99 -10.40 -15.29
N ARG A 187 17.04 -11.24 -15.31
CA ARG A 187 16.98 -12.55 -14.65
C ARG A 187 16.83 -12.30 -13.16
N ALA A 188 15.73 -12.79 -12.59
CA ALA A 188 15.54 -12.78 -11.14
C ALA A 188 16.77 -13.42 -10.48
N PRO A 189 17.22 -12.91 -9.31
CA PRO A 189 18.29 -13.54 -8.58
C PRO A 189 17.87 -14.98 -8.26
N VAL A 190 18.63 -15.94 -8.79
CA VAL A 190 18.47 -17.34 -8.41
C VAL A 190 18.86 -17.42 -6.95
N ASN A 191 17.94 -17.85 -6.08
CA ASN A 191 18.25 -18.15 -4.69
C ASN A 191 19.18 -19.38 -4.66
N THR A 192 20.48 -19.17 -4.79
CA THR A 192 21.54 -20.19 -4.68
C THR A 192 21.84 -20.50 -3.21
N ILE A 193 20.81 -20.69 -2.40
CA ILE A 193 20.94 -21.22 -1.05
C ILE A 193 20.09 -22.49 -1.01
N GLY A 194 20.72 -23.65 -1.25
CA GLY A 194 20.09 -24.94 -0.96
C GLY A 194 20.24 -26.09 -1.96
N GLN A 195 21.24 -26.12 -2.86
CA GLN A 195 21.44 -27.28 -3.75
C GLN A 195 22.87 -27.84 -3.85
N GLU A 196 23.73 -27.64 -2.84
CA GLU A 196 25.02 -28.33 -2.77
C GLU A 196 25.30 -28.95 -1.40
N ARG A 197 24.46 -29.90 -0.97
CA ARG A 197 24.84 -30.95 0.02
C ARG A 197 24.08 -32.25 -0.24
N ARG A 198 24.26 -32.84 -1.42
CA ARG A 198 24.08 -34.28 -1.63
C ARG A 198 25.31 -34.82 -2.36
N GLY A 199 26.37 -35.03 -1.60
CA GLY A 199 27.59 -35.67 -2.06
C GLY A 199 28.31 -36.35 -0.91
N GLY A 200 28.28 -37.68 -0.92
CA GLY A 200 29.39 -38.53 -0.50
C GLY A 200 29.68 -38.69 0.99
N ARG A 201 29.26 -39.84 1.54
CA ARG A 201 29.90 -40.49 2.68
C ARG A 201 31.38 -40.79 2.35
N GLY A 202 32.28 -40.44 3.25
CA GLY A 202 33.68 -40.89 3.30
C GLY A 202 34.38 -40.08 4.41
N GLY A 203 34.59 -40.60 5.61
CA GLY A 203 35.47 -41.75 5.88
C GLY A 203 36.83 -41.20 6.27
N GLY A 204 37.00 -40.79 7.53
CA GLY A 204 38.23 -40.15 7.99
C GLY A 204 38.27 -39.97 9.50
N GLY A 205 38.27 -41.09 10.23
CA GLY A 205 38.46 -41.09 11.67
C GLY A 205 39.86 -40.61 12.05
N ARG A 206 39.95 -39.65 12.96
CA ARG A 206 41.09 -39.53 13.87
C ARG A 206 40.57 -39.35 15.30
N ARG A 207 40.91 -40.35 16.11
CA ARG A 207 40.59 -40.46 17.53
C ARG A 207 41.54 -39.61 18.37
N ARG A 208 40.97 -39.09 19.46
CA ARG A 208 41.55 -38.87 20.81
C ARG A 208 42.76 -37.93 20.97
N ARG A 209 42.52 -36.87 21.75
CA ARG A 209 43.14 -36.65 23.08
C ARG A 209 42.44 -35.48 23.82
N GLY A 210 41.82 -35.77 24.97
CA GLY A 210 41.82 -34.81 26.10
C GLY A 210 43.21 -34.83 26.78
N PRO A 211 43.50 -34.02 27.82
CA PRO A 211 42.63 -33.73 28.98
C PRO A 211 42.73 -32.31 29.61
N GLY A 212 41.85 -32.01 30.59
CA GLY A 212 42.01 -31.01 31.67
C GLY A 212 41.84 -29.54 31.28
N GLY A 213 41.31 -28.61 32.08
CA GLY A 213 40.93 -28.56 33.49
C GLY A 213 41.04 -27.10 33.97
N GLY A 214 40.11 -26.63 34.81
CA GLY A 214 40.10 -25.31 35.47
C GLY A 214 39.33 -24.23 34.71
N GLY A 215 38.42 -23.44 35.27
CA GLY A 215 38.11 -23.11 36.67
C GLY A 215 37.85 -21.60 36.73
N GLY A 216 36.74 -21.16 37.32
CA GLY A 216 36.45 -19.74 37.57
C GLY A 216 34.95 -19.48 37.75
N GLY A 217 34.56 -18.98 38.92
CA GLY A 217 33.24 -18.43 39.22
C GLY A 217 32.93 -17.24 38.31
N ASP A 218 31.78 -16.58 38.39
CA ASP A 218 31.18 -16.00 39.58
C ASP A 218 29.71 -15.72 39.23
N ASP A 219 28.74 -16.03 40.10
CA ASP A 219 27.44 -15.34 40.02
C ASP A 219 26.84 -15.20 41.41
N SER A 220 26.93 -13.97 41.90
CA SER A 220 26.42 -13.44 43.15
C SER A 220 24.89 -13.54 43.22
N GLY A 221 24.40 -14.06 44.34
CA GLY A 221 22.99 -14.19 44.66
C GLY A 221 22.25 -12.85 44.73
N SER A 222 21.03 -12.84 44.17
CA SER A 222 20.01 -11.84 44.48
C SER A 222 19.24 -12.30 45.72
N GLY A 223 19.53 -11.64 46.83
CA GLY A 223 18.83 -11.82 48.10
C GLY A 223 17.38 -11.36 48.01
N GLN A 224 16.50 -12.22 48.49
CA GLN A 224 15.13 -11.92 48.89
C GLN A 224 15.17 -10.89 50.02
N ASN A 225 14.29 -9.88 49.99
CA ASN A 225 13.80 -9.33 51.24
C ASN A 225 12.31 -9.02 51.17
N GLN A 226 11.62 -9.50 52.20
CA GLN A 226 10.20 -9.41 52.45
C GLN A 226 9.88 -8.17 53.31
N GLY A 227 8.61 -7.79 53.31
CA GLY A 227 8.01 -6.81 54.22
C GLY A 227 6.91 -6.08 53.44
N GLY A 228 5.62 -6.26 53.68
CA GLY A 228 4.92 -6.50 54.94
C GLY A 228 3.91 -5.36 55.08
N ALA A 229 2.62 -5.65 54.83
CA ALA A 229 1.46 -4.76 54.98
C ALA A 229 1.21 -4.42 56.49
N PRO A 230 0.25 -3.56 56.93
CA PRO A 230 -1.17 -3.56 56.50
C PRO A 230 -1.98 -2.22 56.59
N GLY A 231 -3.19 -2.25 56.02
CA GLY A 231 -4.41 -1.75 56.70
C GLY A 231 -4.91 -0.32 56.45
N GLY A 232 -6.20 -0.17 56.13
CA GLY A 232 -6.97 1.09 56.16
C GLY A 232 -8.08 1.14 55.12
N GLN A 233 -9.15 0.36 55.30
CA GLN A 233 -10.51 0.80 55.69
C GLN A 233 -11.33 1.54 54.61
N SER A 234 -12.39 0.82 54.24
CA SER A 234 -13.68 1.19 53.65
C SER A 234 -14.31 2.49 54.14
N ALA A 235 -14.93 3.23 53.23
CA ALA A 235 -16.12 4.04 53.52
C ALA A 235 -17.05 4.06 52.29
N GLU A 236 -18.24 3.54 52.52
CA GLU A 236 -19.43 3.61 51.67
C GLU A 236 -19.89 5.08 51.55
N SER A 237 -20.46 5.44 50.40
CA SER A 237 -21.41 6.56 50.34
C SER A 237 -22.57 6.18 49.43
N SER A 238 -23.66 5.80 50.09
CA SER A 238 -25.01 5.67 49.55
C SER A 238 -25.86 6.85 50.03
N SER A 239 -26.76 7.28 49.13
CA SER A 239 -28.03 7.98 49.40
C SER A 239 -28.06 9.33 50.10
N THR A 240 -28.41 10.38 49.36
CA THR A 240 -29.53 11.31 49.67
C THR A 240 -29.91 12.00 48.34
N SER A 241 -31.11 11.69 47.80
CA SER A 241 -32.28 12.59 47.67
C SER A 241 -32.01 13.91 46.95
#